data_AF-A0A453L7H0-F1
#
_entry.id   AF-A0A453L7H0-F1
#
_cell.length_a   1.000
_cell.length_b   1.000
_cell.length_c   1.000
_cell.angle_alpha   90.00
_cell.angle_beta   90.00
_cell.angle_gamma   90.00
#
_symmetry.space_group_name_H-M   'P 1'
#
loop_
_entity.id
_entity.type
_entity.pdbx_description
1 polymer ?
#
loop_
_entity_poly.entity_id
_entity_poly.type
_entity_poly.pdbx_seq_one_letter_code
_entity_poly.pdbx_strand_id
1 'polypeptide(L)' 'MDLILVQPPYMIALACIYIASVLKDKDTTSWFEELHVDMNIVKNISMEILDFYETYKVDPQRGLSDEKISPIMNKLPAKA' A
#
# COMPACT_ATOMS: atom_id res chain seq x y z
N MET A 1 3.82 6.07 4.22
CA MET A 1 3.07 5.82 2.96
C MET A 1 2.50 7.16 2.54
N ASP A 2 3.24 7.87 1.69
CA ASP A 2 2.85 9.19 1.17
C ASP A 2 2.12 9.06 -0.17
N LEU A 3 1.75 7.83 -0.54
CA LEU A 3 1.06 7.49 -1.79
C LEU A 3 -0.16 8.39 -2.05
N ILE A 4 -0.98 8.67 -1.02
CA ILE A 4 -2.15 9.54 -1.16
C ILE A 4 -1.80 11.01 -1.47
N LEU A 5 -0.57 11.42 -1.18
CA LEU A 5 -0.06 12.77 -1.43
C LEU A 5 0.65 12.89 -2.79
N VAL A 6 1.14 11.78 -3.35
CA VAL A 6 1.98 11.79 -4.57
C VAL A 6 1.33 11.09 -5.77
N GLN A 7 0.34 10.23 -5.55
CA GLN A 7 -0.35 9.49 -6.61
C GLN A 7 -1.82 9.91 -6.75
N PRO A 8 -2.33 10.01 -7.99
CA PRO A 8 -3.76 10.13 -8.22
C PRO A 8 -4.52 8.95 -7.59
N PRO A 9 -5.72 9.16 -7.00
CA PRO A 9 -6.48 8.10 -6.33
C PRO A 9 -6.76 6.87 -7.20
N TYR A 10 -6.99 7.07 -8.50
CA TYR A 10 -7.26 5.96 -9.42
C TYR A 10 -6.04 5.05 -9.63
N MET A 11 -4.81 5.59 -9.59
CA MET A 11 -3.58 4.79 -9.73
C MET A 11 -3.38 3.88 -8.51
N ILE A 12 -3.71 4.40 -7.32
CA ILE A 12 -3.70 3.61 -6.08
C ILE A 12 -4.75 2.49 -6.17
N ALA A 13 -5.96 2.80 -6.65
CA ALA A 13 -7.00 1.80 -6.83
C ALA A 13 -6.57 0.69 -7.82
N LEU A 14 -5.93 1.05 -8.93
CA LEU A 14 -5.41 0.09 -9.91
C LEU A 14 -4.30 -0.80 -9.32
N ALA A 15 -3.39 -0.25 -8.51
CA ALA A 15 -2.40 -1.04 -7.79
C ALA A 15 -3.06 -2.03 -6.81
N CYS A 16 -4.09 -1.60 -6.08
CA CYS A 16 -4.85 -2.49 -5.20
C CYS A 16 -5.55 -3.62 -5.98
N ILE A 17 -6.17 -3.31 -7.14
CA ILE A 17 -6.79 -4.32 -8.01
C ILE A 17 -5.74 -5.29 -8.56
N TYR A 18 -4.58 -4.79 -8.97
CA TYR A 18 -3.47 -5.61 -9.46
C TYR A 18 -3.00 -6.59 -8.39
N ILE A 19 -2.71 -6.12 -7.17
CA ILE A 19 -2.33 -6.97 -6.04
C ILE A 19 -3.39 -8.03 -5.76
N ALA A 20 -4.67 -7.64 -5.71
CA ALA A 20 -5.77 -8.57 -5.46
C ALA A 20 -5.90 -9.63 -6.56
N SER A 21 -5.67 -9.23 -7.82
CA SER A 21 -5.73 -10.13 -8.98
C SER A 21 -4.62 -11.17 -8.92
N VAL A 22 -3.38 -10.76 -8.61
CA VAL A 22 -2.26 -11.68 -8.39
C VAL A 22 -2.52 -12.62 -7.22
N LEU A 23 -3.03 -12.11 -6.08
CA LEU A 23 -3.34 -12.92 -4.91
C LEU A 23 -4.44 -13.96 -5.16
N LYS A 24 -5.37 -13.67 -6.08
CA LYS A 24 -6.49 -14.55 -6.45
C LYS A 24 -6.23 -15.38 -7.70
N ASP A 25 -5.02 -15.35 -8.24
CA ASP A 25 -4.64 -16.03 -9.48
C ASP A 25 -5.61 -15.71 -10.65
N LYS A 26 -6.00 -14.43 -10.73
CA LYS A 26 -6.92 -13.94 -11.75
C LYS A 26 -6.14 -13.18 -12.83
N ASP A 27 -6.21 -13.70 -14.05
CA ASP A 27 -5.66 -12.99 -15.20
C ASP A 27 -6.49 -11.73 -15.50
N THR A 28 -5.79 -10.59 -15.51
CA THR A 28 -6.35 -9.25 -15.75
C THR A 28 -5.56 -8.50 -16.81
N THR A 29 -4.67 -9.18 -17.53
CA THR A 29 -3.75 -8.57 -18.51
C THR A 29 -4.50 -7.76 -19.57
N SER A 30 -5.47 -8.37 -20.24
CA SER A 30 -6.31 -7.70 -21.25
C SER A 30 -7.06 -6.49 -20.70
N TRP A 31 -7.54 -6.57 -19.46
CA TRP A 31 -8.29 -5.47 -18.84
C TRP A 31 -7.39 -4.27 -18.55
N PHE A 32 -6.16 -4.50 -18.08
CA PHE A 32 -5.18 -3.42 -17.87
C PHE A 32 -4.66 -2.82 -19.19
N GLU A 33 -4.53 -3.63 -20.25
CA GLU A 33 -4.14 -3.15 -21.59
C GLU A 33 -5.17 -2.17 -22.17
N GLU A 34 -6.46 -2.49 -22.05
CA GLU A 34 -7.57 -1.63 -22.50
C GLU A 34 -7.61 -0.27 -21.78
N LEU A 35 -7.13 -0.21 -20.53
CA LEU A 35 -7.09 1.02 -19.74
C LEU A 35 -5.97 1.98 -20.15
N HIS A 36 -5.04 1.56 -21.02
CA HIS A 36 -3.88 2.36 -21.45
C HIS A 36 -3.08 2.96 -20.29
N VAL A 37 -2.96 2.20 -19.19
CA VAL A 37 -2.24 2.62 -17.99
C VAL A 37 -0.78 2.17 -18.04
N ASP A 38 0.11 3.03 -17.54
CA ASP A 38 1.52 2.67 -17.36
C ASP A 38 1.67 1.65 -16.22
N MET A 39 1.91 0.39 -16.61
CA MET A 39 2.08 -0.72 -15.67
C MET A 39 3.34 -0.59 -14.81
N ASN A 40 4.35 0.20 -15.20
CA ASN A 40 5.49 0.46 -14.33
C ASN A 40 5.07 1.27 -13.10
N ILE A 41 4.18 2.25 -13.28
CA ILE A 41 3.68 3.06 -12.16
C ILE A 41 2.79 2.20 -11.26
N VAL A 42 1.89 1.41 -11.84
CA VAL A 42 1.03 0.48 -11.08
C VAL A 42 1.88 -0.50 -10.26
N LYS A 43 2.93 -1.06 -10.87
CA LYS A 43 3.86 -1.97 -10.18
C LYS A 43 4.61 -1.26 -9.04
N ASN A 44 5.11 -0.06 -9.25
CA ASN A 44 5.83 0.68 -8.21
C ASN A 44 4.94 0.97 -6.99
N ILE A 45 3.72 1.46 -7.23
CA ILE A 45 2.73 1.67 -6.16
C ILE A 45 2.39 0.35 -5.45
N SER A 46 2.26 -0.74 -6.23
CA SER A 46 1.98 -2.06 -5.66
C SER A 46 3.10 -2.53 -4.73
N MET A 47 4.36 -2.31 -5.11
CA MET A 47 5.52 -2.64 -4.28
C MET A 47 5.54 -1.83 -2.98
N GLU A 48 5.23 -0.54 -3.02
CA GLU A 48 5.12 0.29 -1.80
C GLU A 48 4.00 -0.19 -0.86
N ILE A 49 2.86 -0.62 -1.41
CA ILE A 49 1.76 -1.19 -0.62
C ILE A 49 2.19 -2.52 0.03
N LEU A 50 2.88 -3.38 -0.72
CA LEU A 50 3.36 -4.67 -0.19
C LEU A 50 4.45 -4.47 0.89
N ASP A 51 5.37 -3.54 0.69
CA ASP A 51 6.40 -3.17 1.67
C ASP A 51 5.77 -2.68 2.99
N PHE A 52 4.66 -1.94 2.91
CA PHE A 52 3.89 -1.57 4.11
C PHE A 52 3.37 -2.79 4.88
N TYR A 53 2.82 -3.79 4.20
CA TYR A 53 2.35 -5.02 4.85
C TYR A 53 3.50 -5.81 5.49
N GLU A 54 4.65 -5.90 4.82
CA GLU A 54 5.83 -6.59 5.36
C GLU A 54 6.47 -5.86 6.54
N THR A 55 6.66 -4.55 6.44
CA THR A 55 7.32 -3.71 7.44
C THR A 55 6.55 -3.70 8.75
N TYR A 56 5.24 -3.50 8.68
CA TYR A 56 4.44 -3.28 9.87
C TYR A 56 3.81 -4.56 10.43
N LYS A 57 3.72 -5.64 9.62
CA LYS A 57 3.03 -6.91 9.96
C LYS A 57 1.74 -6.64 10.73
N VAL A 58 0.94 -5.72 10.20
CA VAL A 58 -0.26 -5.21 10.87
C VAL A 58 -1.22 -6.40 11.05
N ASP A 59 -1.56 -6.70 12.29
CA ASP A 59 -2.57 -7.70 12.57
C ASP A 59 -3.93 -7.17 12.07
N PRO A 60 -4.64 -7.88 11.18
CA PRO A 60 -5.91 -7.40 10.64
C PRO A 60 -7.00 -7.13 11.70
N GLN A 61 -6.92 -7.79 12.87
CA GLN A 61 -7.87 -7.64 13.97
C GLN A 61 -7.39 -6.68 15.05
N ARG A 62 -6.07 -6.57 15.25
CA ARG A 62 -5.48 -5.81 16.38
C ARG A 62 -4.70 -4.57 15.96
N GLY A 63 -4.46 -4.36 14.68
CA GLY A 63 -3.65 -3.26 14.18
C GLY A 63 -2.17 -3.41 14.55
N LEU A 64 -1.49 -2.27 14.72
CA LEU A 64 -0.11 -2.22 15.20
C LEU A 64 -0.07 -2.49 16.71
N SER A 65 0.92 -3.25 17.20
CA SER A 65 1.03 -3.54 18.62
C SER A 65 1.42 -2.30 19.44
N ASP A 66 0.73 -2.07 20.57
CA ASP A 66 1.00 -0.95 21.49
C ASP A 66 2.44 -0.94 22.00
N GLU A 67 3.07 -2.12 22.12
CA GLU A 67 4.47 -2.30 22.47
C GLU A 67 5.44 -1.61 21.49
N LYS A 68 5.07 -1.52 20.20
CA LYS A 68 5.84 -0.79 19.19
C LYS A 68 5.50 0.70 19.20
N ILE A 69 4.25 1.07 19.48
CA ILE A 69 3.77 2.45 19.39
C ILE A 69 4.26 3.28 20.59
N SER A 70 4.12 2.77 21.81
CA SER A 70 4.40 3.53 23.04
C SER A 70 5.83 4.09 23.12
N PRO A 71 6.90 3.32 22.81
CA PRO A 71 8.27 3.84 22.81
C PRO A 71 8.53 4.92 21.75
N ILE A 72 7.82 4.86 20.61
CA ILE A 72 7.96 5.84 19.51
C ILE A 72 7.24 7.13 19.88
N MET A 73 6.05 7.03 20.47
CA MET A 73 5.28 8.19 20.95
C MET A 73 6.08 9.01 21.97
N ASN A 74 6.81 8.34 22.87
CA ASN A 74 7.65 9.00 23.88
C ASN A 74 8.87 9.74 23.29
N LYS A 75 9.23 9.48 22.03
CA LYS A 75 10.31 10.20 21.32
C LYS A 75 9.83 11.44 20.58
N LEU A 76 8.52 11.67 20.51
CA LEU A 76 7.98 12.86 19.87
C LEU A 76 8.37 14.11 20.68
N PRO A 77 8.82 15.19 20.02
CA PRO A 77 9.10 16.43 20.72
C PRO A 77 7.84 16.93 21.42
N ALA A 78 7.96 17.31 22.70
CA ALA A 78 6.86 17.93 23.42
C ALA A 78 6.42 19.20 22.66
N LYS A 79 5.11 19.41 22.53
CA LYS A 79 4.58 20.65 21.97
C LYS A 79 5.20 21.83 22.73
N ALA A 80 5.91 22.70 22.01
CA ALA A 80 6.38 23.98 22.51
C ALA A 80 5.20 24.90 22.84
#